data_AF-A0A496PVN2-F1
#
_entry.id   AF-A0A496PVN2-F1
#
_cell.length_a   1.000
_cell.length_b   1.000
_cell.length_c   1.000
_cell.angle_alpha   90.00
_cell.angle_beta   90.00
_cell.angle_gamma   90.00
#
_symmetry.space_group_name_H-M   'P 1'
#
loop_
_entity.id
_entity.type
_entity.pdbx_description
1 polymer ?
#
loop_
_entity_poly.entity_id
_entity_poly.type
_entity_poly.pdbx_seq_one_letter_code
_entity_poly.pdbx_strand_id
1 'polypeptide(L)'
;MKGQGSLGISPHPALESLPIAQSGSGRPSSVICLDSRNDGSRNQGIMSDSFTELKNRLAEISDLTKIGGVLGWDQRTMMAPKGAPDRAEQTATLSKVILERFTDPRIGQLLDELKGAEEDLPYDSDDASLIRYTRREYHKALKVPTELQVEMSRGASMAQGEWAAARAESDFNRF
;
A
#
# COMPACT_ATOMS: atom_id res chain seq x y z
N MET A 1 43.56 11.68 32.35
CA MET A 1 42.92 12.96 32.75
C MET A 1 41.51 12.99 32.19
N LYS A 2 40.53 13.22 33.07
CA LYS A 2 39.09 13.47 32.82
C LYS A 2 38.32 12.27 32.24
N GLY A 3 37.16 11.88 32.73
CA GLY A 3 36.24 12.45 33.72
C GLY A 3 34.97 11.59 33.72
N GLN A 4 34.31 11.57 34.86
CA GLN A 4 33.21 10.68 35.26
C GLN A 4 31.90 10.90 34.49
N GLY A 5 30.97 9.93 34.60
CA GLY A 5 29.58 10.09 34.18
C GLY A 5 28.69 8.90 34.53
N SER A 6 28.59 8.57 35.81
CA SER A 6 27.62 7.63 36.38
C SER A 6 26.22 8.26 36.38
N LEU A 7 25.22 7.63 35.77
CA LEU A 7 23.81 7.89 36.06
C LEU A 7 23.07 6.56 36.20
N GLY A 8 22.91 6.15 37.46
CA GLY A 8 22.01 5.07 37.86
C GLY A 8 20.55 5.52 37.74
N ILE A 9 19.74 4.65 37.16
CA ILE A 9 18.28 4.78 37.15
C ILE A 9 17.75 3.75 38.14
N SER A 10 17.30 4.24 39.28
CA SER A 10 16.60 3.49 40.33
C SER A 10 15.15 3.17 39.92
N PRO A 11 14.55 2.10 40.46
CA PRO A 11 13.22 1.62 40.08
C PRO A 11 12.08 2.41 40.73
N HIS A 12 10.98 2.58 39.99
CA HIS A 12 9.74 3.23 40.46
C HIS A 12 8.88 2.21 41.25
N PRO A 13 8.36 2.55 42.45
CA PRO A 13 7.57 1.63 43.27
C PRO A 13 6.12 1.49 42.79
N ALA A 14 5.52 0.36 43.18
CA ALA A 14 4.14 -0.05 42.96
C ALA A 14 3.21 0.32 44.14
N LEU A 15 1.90 0.27 43.84
CA LEU A 15 0.72 0.14 44.72
C LEU A 15 0.20 1.38 45.46
N GLU A 16 -1.02 1.79 45.12
CA GLU A 16 -2.10 1.95 46.12
C GLU A 16 -3.49 1.99 45.45
N SER A 17 -4.51 1.55 46.17
CA SER A 17 -5.83 1.17 45.67
C SER A 17 -6.95 1.68 46.59
N LEU A 18 -8.10 2.05 45.98
CA LEU A 18 -9.50 2.19 46.52
C LEU A 18 -9.84 3.51 47.27
N PRO A 19 -11.14 3.92 47.47
CA PRO A 19 -12.43 3.28 47.13
C PRO A 19 -13.56 4.17 46.49
N ILE A 20 -14.62 3.43 46.15
CA ILE A 20 -16.04 3.67 45.75
C ILE A 20 -16.78 4.92 46.30
N ALA A 21 -17.64 5.50 45.48
CA ALA A 21 -18.84 6.25 45.91
C ALA A 21 -20.11 5.75 45.19
N GLN A 22 -21.17 5.48 45.95
CA GLN A 22 -22.48 5.01 45.51
C GLN A 22 -23.55 6.12 45.46
N SER A 23 -24.61 5.83 44.68
CA SER A 23 -26.01 6.24 44.85
C SER A 23 -26.48 7.57 44.23
N GLY A 24 -27.49 7.46 43.36
CA GLY A 24 -28.28 8.56 42.82
C GLY A 24 -29.40 8.07 41.91
N SER A 25 -30.57 7.86 42.51
CA SER A 25 -31.84 7.39 41.94
C SER A 25 -32.48 8.27 40.86
N GLY A 26 -33.24 7.66 39.95
CA GLY A 26 -34.45 8.29 39.38
C GLY A 26 -34.66 8.10 37.87
N ARG A 27 -35.55 7.19 37.48
CA ARG A 27 -36.33 7.32 36.22
C ARG A 27 -37.62 8.10 36.53
N PRO A 28 -38.19 8.81 35.55
CA PRO A 28 -39.38 8.24 34.94
C PRO A 28 -39.47 8.41 33.41
N SER A 29 -40.26 7.52 32.80
CA SER A 29 -40.68 7.52 31.40
C SER A 29 -41.26 8.86 30.91
N SER A 30 -40.88 9.29 29.72
CA SER A 30 -41.84 9.66 28.66
C SER A 30 -41.14 9.90 27.31
N VAL A 31 -41.73 9.32 26.26
CA VAL A 31 -41.93 9.90 24.93
C VAL A 31 -40.70 10.30 24.09
N ILE A 32 -40.38 9.44 23.12
CA ILE A 32 -40.02 9.72 21.72
C ILE A 32 -39.05 10.89 21.47
N CYS A 33 -37.80 10.54 21.21
CA CYS A 33 -37.09 10.99 20.01
C CYS A 33 -36.35 9.77 19.47
N LEU A 34 -36.78 9.22 18.33
CA LEU A 34 -35.88 8.43 17.51
C LEU A 34 -34.78 9.42 17.09
N ASP A 35 -33.62 9.33 17.73
CA ASP A 35 -32.53 10.28 17.55
C ASP A 35 -32.04 10.22 16.09
N SER A 36 -32.53 11.15 15.28
CA SER A 36 -32.12 11.40 13.90
C SER A 36 -30.78 12.16 13.87
N ARG A 37 -29.80 11.78 14.70
CA ARG A 37 -28.48 12.41 14.75
C ARG A 37 -27.37 11.39 14.98
N ASN A 38 -27.16 10.49 14.01
CA ASN A 38 -25.91 9.73 13.95
C ASN A 38 -25.51 9.28 12.54
N ASP A 39 -25.91 9.98 11.47
CA ASP A 39 -25.40 9.62 10.13
C ASP A 39 -23.93 10.07 9.97
N GLY A 40 -23.57 11.27 10.42
CA GLY A 40 -22.24 11.86 10.14
C GLY A 40 -21.09 11.13 10.82
N SER A 41 -21.26 10.68 12.07
CA SER A 41 -20.24 9.91 12.78
C SER A 41 -20.06 8.50 12.20
N ARG A 42 -21.16 7.85 11.78
CA ARG A 42 -21.08 6.55 11.10
C ARG A 42 -20.40 6.66 9.75
N ASN A 43 -20.71 7.70 8.97
CA ASN A 43 -20.12 7.89 7.66
C ASN A 43 -18.62 8.23 7.74
N GLN A 44 -18.20 9.01 8.75
CA GLN A 44 -16.77 9.25 9.00
C GLN A 44 -16.01 7.98 9.44
N GLY A 45 -16.61 7.11 10.26
CA GLY A 45 -16.00 5.84 10.65
C GLY A 45 -15.85 4.85 9.47
N ILE A 46 -16.87 4.77 8.61
CA ILE A 46 -16.82 3.95 7.39
C ILE A 46 -15.73 4.45 6.45
N MET A 47 -15.59 5.78 6.30
CA MET A 47 -14.52 6.38 5.50
C MET A 47 -13.14 6.06 6.07
N SER A 48 -12.92 6.19 7.39
CA SER A 48 -11.62 5.88 7.99
C SER A 48 -11.23 4.42 7.80
N ASP A 49 -12.19 3.50 7.91
CA ASP A 49 -11.95 2.06 7.77
C ASP A 49 -11.65 1.69 6.30
N SER A 50 -12.47 2.18 5.37
CA SER A 50 -12.31 1.93 3.92
C SER A 50 -11.00 2.53 3.39
N PHE A 51 -10.66 3.75 3.85
CA PHE A 51 -9.40 4.40 3.49
C PHE A 51 -8.20 3.66 4.05
N THR A 52 -8.29 3.18 5.30
CA THR A 52 -7.24 2.36 5.91
C THR A 52 -7.06 1.03 5.16
N GLU A 53 -8.15 0.37 4.77
CA GLU A 53 -8.10 -0.85 3.96
C GLU A 53 -7.42 -0.58 2.61
N LEU A 54 -7.80 0.50 1.92
CA LEU A 54 -7.18 0.90 0.65
C LEU A 54 -5.67 1.12 0.82
N LYS A 55 -5.25 1.87 1.85
CA LYS A 55 -3.83 2.12 2.12
C LYS A 55 -3.05 0.84 2.39
N ASN A 56 -3.63 -0.10 3.15
CA ASN A 56 -2.97 -1.38 3.44
C ASN A 56 -2.76 -2.21 2.16
N ARG A 57 -3.77 -2.28 1.29
CA ARG A 57 -3.66 -2.98 -0.01
C ARG A 57 -2.62 -2.32 -0.91
N LEU A 58 -2.63 -0.99 -1.00
CA LEU A 58 -1.65 -0.24 -1.79
C LEU A 58 -0.24 -0.38 -1.23
N ALA A 59 -0.07 -0.47 0.10
CA ALA A 59 1.22 -0.69 0.73
C ALA A 59 1.81 -2.04 0.34
N GLU A 60 1.03 -3.12 0.39
CA GLU A 60 1.46 -4.47 -0.06
C GLU A 60 1.92 -4.44 -1.53
N ILE A 61 1.14 -3.82 -2.41
CA ILE A 61 1.45 -3.68 -3.84
C ILE A 61 2.72 -2.84 -4.05
N SER A 62 2.89 -1.76 -3.28
CA SER A 62 4.09 -0.94 -3.28
C SER A 62 5.31 -1.76 -2.89
N ASP A 63 5.21 -2.63 -1.88
CA ASP A 63 6.32 -3.45 -1.43
C ASP A 63 6.70 -4.52 -2.47
N LEU A 64 5.72 -5.16 -3.11
CA LEU A 64 5.97 -6.04 -4.26
C LEU A 64 6.66 -5.30 -5.41
N THR A 65 6.25 -4.06 -5.68
CA THR A 65 6.88 -3.22 -6.72
C THR A 65 8.33 -2.89 -6.37
N LYS A 66 8.62 -2.59 -5.09
CA LYS A 66 10.00 -2.36 -4.61
C LYS A 66 10.85 -3.62 -4.75
N ILE A 67 10.31 -4.80 -4.46
CA ILE A 67 11.00 -6.08 -4.69
C ILE A 67 11.36 -6.23 -6.17
N GLY A 68 10.44 -5.88 -7.09
CA GLY A 68 10.74 -5.84 -8.52
C GLY A 68 11.89 -4.89 -8.88
N GLY A 69 11.95 -3.73 -8.22
CA GLY A 69 13.07 -2.79 -8.33
C GLY A 69 14.40 -3.40 -7.91
N VAL A 70 14.42 -4.16 -6.81
CA VAL A 70 15.62 -4.88 -6.33
C VAL A 70 16.04 -5.97 -7.30
N LEU A 71 15.09 -6.77 -7.83
CA LEU A 71 15.37 -7.78 -8.85
C LEU A 71 15.98 -7.17 -10.12
N GLY A 72 15.46 -6.03 -10.56
CA GLY A 72 15.99 -5.30 -11.70
C GLY A 72 17.37 -4.70 -11.43
N TRP A 73 17.63 -4.22 -10.21
CA TRP A 73 18.96 -3.77 -9.81
C TRP A 73 19.97 -4.93 -9.82
N ASP A 74 19.64 -6.03 -9.17
CA ASP A 74 20.49 -7.22 -9.09
C ASP A 74 20.85 -7.76 -10.48
N GLN A 75 19.86 -7.77 -11.39
CA GLN A 75 20.05 -8.19 -12.78
C GLN A 75 21.13 -7.38 -13.51
N ARG A 76 21.31 -6.10 -13.15
CA ARG A 76 22.28 -5.20 -13.79
C ARG A 76 23.65 -5.18 -13.12
N THR A 77 23.75 -5.58 -11.85
CA THR A 77 24.96 -5.37 -11.05
C THR A 77 25.66 -6.65 -10.62
N MET A 78 24.92 -7.64 -10.12
CA MET A 78 25.48 -8.82 -9.46
C MET A 78 25.17 -10.12 -10.21
N MET A 79 24.06 -10.16 -10.95
CA MET A 79 23.59 -11.39 -11.59
C MET A 79 24.57 -11.89 -12.65
N ALA A 80 24.92 -13.18 -12.58
CA ALA A 80 25.71 -13.83 -13.62
C ALA A 80 24.92 -13.93 -14.94
N PRO A 81 25.57 -13.85 -16.12
CA PRO A 81 24.87 -13.81 -17.42
C PRO A 81 23.92 -14.99 -17.67
N LYS A 82 24.25 -16.18 -17.16
CA LYS A 82 23.44 -17.40 -17.34
C LYS A 82 22.14 -17.41 -16.53
N GLY A 83 21.95 -16.47 -15.58
CA GLY A 83 20.76 -16.37 -14.75
C GLY A 83 19.58 -15.63 -15.40
N ALA A 84 19.74 -15.12 -16.62
CA ALA A 84 18.72 -14.32 -17.29
C ALA A 84 17.37 -15.04 -17.48
N PRO A 85 17.30 -16.34 -17.87
CA PRO A 85 16.03 -17.03 -18.04
C PRO A 85 15.24 -17.14 -16.72
N ASP A 86 15.91 -17.55 -15.64
CA ASP A 86 15.28 -17.68 -14.33
C ASP A 86 14.82 -16.32 -13.79
N ARG A 87 15.61 -15.26 -14.00
CA ARG A 87 15.25 -13.89 -13.63
C ARG A 87 14.04 -13.39 -14.40
N ALA A 88 13.92 -13.76 -15.69
CA ALA A 88 12.76 -13.41 -16.49
C ALA A 88 11.48 -14.03 -15.93
N GLU A 89 11.51 -15.31 -15.54
CA GLU A 89 10.35 -15.97 -14.90
C GLU A 89 10.01 -15.40 -13.52
N GLN A 90 11.02 -15.05 -12.70
CA GLN A 90 10.80 -14.37 -11.42
C GLN A 90 10.08 -13.04 -11.61
N THR A 91 10.56 -12.22 -12.57
CA THR A 91 10.00 -10.90 -12.87
C THR A 91 8.59 -11.02 -13.48
N ALA A 92 8.37 -12.01 -14.34
CA ALA A 92 7.08 -12.30 -14.95
C ALA A 92 6.04 -12.71 -13.87
N THR A 93 6.43 -13.63 -12.98
CA THR A 93 5.58 -14.08 -11.87
C THR A 93 5.23 -12.92 -10.93
N LEU A 94 6.22 -12.11 -10.56
CA LEU A 94 5.99 -10.95 -9.69
C LEU A 94 5.06 -9.93 -10.36
N SER A 95 5.25 -9.65 -11.65
CA SER A 95 4.39 -8.74 -12.41
C SER A 95 2.94 -9.23 -12.47
N LYS A 96 2.74 -10.54 -12.63
CA LYS A 96 1.41 -11.17 -12.58
C LYS A 96 0.73 -10.91 -11.24
N VAL A 97 1.42 -11.23 -10.14
CA VAL A 97 0.87 -11.08 -8.78
C VAL A 97 0.54 -9.61 -8.49
N ILE A 98 1.40 -8.67 -8.88
CA ILE A 98 1.15 -7.23 -8.72
C ILE A 98 -0.13 -6.83 -9.46
N LEU A 99 -0.28 -7.23 -10.72
CA LEU A 99 -1.45 -6.86 -11.52
C LEU A 99 -2.72 -7.50 -10.97
N GLU A 100 -2.70 -8.78 -10.59
CA GLU A 100 -3.85 -9.47 -9.99
C GLU A 100 -4.30 -8.79 -8.69
N ARG A 101 -3.34 -8.39 -7.84
CA ARG A 101 -3.64 -7.68 -6.59
C ARG A 101 -4.15 -6.26 -6.81
N PHE A 102 -3.59 -5.56 -7.80
CA PHE A 102 -3.99 -4.18 -8.10
C PHE A 102 -5.33 -4.11 -8.85
N THR A 103 -5.69 -5.15 -9.61
CA THR A 103 -6.97 -5.23 -10.34
C THR A 103 -8.08 -5.91 -9.55
N ASP A 104 -7.83 -6.27 -8.28
CA ASP A 104 -8.84 -6.82 -7.37
C ASP A 104 -10.11 -5.93 -7.37
N PRO A 105 -11.30 -6.49 -7.64
CA PRO A 105 -12.56 -5.74 -7.61
C PRO A 105 -12.82 -4.99 -6.30
N ARG A 106 -12.27 -5.46 -5.18
CA ARG A 106 -12.39 -4.78 -3.88
C ARG A 106 -11.72 -3.40 -3.90
N ILE A 107 -10.63 -3.22 -4.64
CA ILE A 107 -10.00 -1.89 -4.79
C ILE A 107 -10.97 -0.94 -5.50
N GLY A 108 -11.65 -1.40 -6.56
CA GLY A 108 -12.68 -0.60 -7.24
C GLY A 108 -13.82 -0.20 -6.30
N GLN A 109 -14.33 -1.14 -5.51
CA GLN A 109 -15.38 -0.88 -4.51
C GLN A 109 -14.95 0.15 -3.47
N LEU A 110 -13.74 0.02 -2.92
CA LEU A 110 -13.18 0.98 -1.96
C LEU A 110 -13.07 2.39 -2.57
N LEU A 111 -12.65 2.50 -3.83
CA LEU A 111 -12.57 3.80 -4.53
C LEU A 111 -13.95 4.43 -4.78
N ASP A 112 -14.98 3.61 -4.99
CA ASP A 112 -16.36 4.08 -5.13
C ASP A 112 -16.94 4.51 -3.77
N GLU A 113 -16.69 3.75 -2.70
CA GLU A 113 -17.06 4.10 -1.31
C GLU A 113 -16.41 5.42 -0.87
N LEU A 114 -15.16 5.67 -1.29
CA LEU A 114 -14.40 6.88 -0.94
C LEU A 114 -14.67 8.09 -1.84
N LYS A 115 -15.53 7.96 -2.86
CA LYS A 115 -15.79 9.06 -3.81
C LYS A 115 -16.34 10.32 -3.14
N GLY A 116 -17.24 10.18 -2.16
CA GLY A 116 -17.77 11.33 -1.42
C GLY A 116 -16.68 12.07 -0.63
N ALA A 117 -15.78 11.32 0.02
CA ALA A 117 -14.66 11.90 0.75
C ALA A 117 -13.64 12.60 -0.15
N GLU A 118 -13.44 12.09 -1.37
CA GLU A 118 -12.61 12.74 -2.39
C GLU A 118 -13.14 14.14 -2.76
N GLU A 119 -14.47 14.30 -2.83
CA GLU A 119 -15.14 15.57 -3.16
C GLU A 119 -15.18 16.55 -1.98
N ASP A 120 -15.27 16.03 -0.74
CA ASP A 120 -15.31 16.82 0.49
C ASP A 120 -13.93 17.34 0.93
N LEU A 121 -12.85 16.64 0.57
CA LEU A 121 -11.48 17.01 0.94
C LEU A 121 -10.92 18.14 0.04
N PRO A 122 -10.00 18.97 0.56
CA PRO A 122 -9.27 19.92 -0.28
C PRO A 122 -8.56 19.22 -1.42
N TYR A 123 -8.56 19.84 -2.61
CA TYR A 123 -7.96 19.26 -3.81
C TYR A 123 -6.49 18.85 -3.59
N ASP A 124 -5.71 19.68 -2.89
CA ASP A 124 -4.28 19.45 -2.61
C ASP A 124 -4.02 18.53 -1.41
N SER A 125 -5.06 17.93 -0.81
CA SER A 125 -4.88 16.91 0.23
C SER A 125 -4.19 15.67 -0.36
N ASP A 126 -3.24 15.11 0.39
CA ASP A 126 -2.56 13.86 0.04
C ASP A 126 -3.58 12.72 -0.12
N ASP A 127 -4.58 12.66 0.76
CA ASP A 127 -5.58 11.59 0.77
C ASP A 127 -6.49 11.68 -0.47
N ALA A 128 -6.96 12.88 -0.82
CA ALA A 128 -7.74 13.12 -2.03
C ALA A 128 -6.92 12.84 -3.30
N SER A 129 -5.64 13.23 -3.30
CA SER A 129 -4.71 12.96 -4.40
C SER A 129 -4.45 11.47 -4.58
N LEU A 130 -4.29 10.72 -3.48
CA LEU A 130 -4.08 9.28 -3.49
C LEU A 130 -5.28 8.57 -4.10
N ILE A 131 -6.51 8.94 -3.71
CA ILE A 131 -7.74 8.34 -4.24
C ILE A 131 -7.84 8.61 -5.75
N ARG A 132 -7.67 9.87 -6.18
CA ARG A 132 -7.69 10.26 -7.61
C ARG A 132 -6.66 9.51 -8.44
N TYR A 133 -5.42 9.49 -7.97
CA TYR A 133 -4.32 8.83 -8.66
C TYR A 133 -4.59 7.32 -8.78
N THR A 134 -4.95 6.68 -7.66
CA THR A 134 -5.24 5.25 -7.63
C THR A 134 -6.39 4.89 -8.55
N ARG A 135 -7.48 5.67 -8.55
CA ARG A 135 -8.62 5.48 -9.46
C ARG A 135 -8.19 5.52 -10.93
N ARG A 136 -7.38 6.52 -11.31
CA ARG A 136 -6.85 6.64 -12.66
C ARG A 136 -5.98 5.43 -13.05
N GLU A 137 -5.07 5.02 -12.19
CA GLU A 137 -4.18 3.89 -12.48
C GLU A 137 -4.94 2.56 -12.49
N TYR A 138 -5.93 2.36 -11.60
CA TYR A 138 -6.81 1.20 -11.60
C TYR A 138 -7.55 1.04 -12.93
N HIS A 139 -8.17 2.11 -13.43
CA HIS A 139 -8.85 2.09 -14.73
C HIS A 139 -7.92 1.82 -15.91
N LYS A 140 -6.64 2.19 -15.83
CA LYS A 140 -5.66 1.84 -16.86
C LYS A 140 -5.26 0.38 -16.76
N ALA A 141 -4.99 -0.11 -15.55
CA ALA A 141 -4.58 -1.48 -15.31
C ALA A 141 -5.63 -2.49 -15.80
N LEU A 142 -6.92 -2.19 -15.61
CA LEU A 142 -8.02 -3.01 -16.13
C LEU A 142 -8.04 -3.14 -17.67
N LYS A 143 -7.43 -2.21 -18.41
CA LYS A 143 -7.39 -2.26 -19.88
C LYS A 143 -6.28 -3.18 -20.41
N VAL A 144 -5.33 -3.57 -19.56
CA VAL A 144 -4.19 -4.39 -19.96
C VAL A 144 -4.49 -5.85 -19.59
N PRO A 145 -4.56 -6.77 -20.57
CA PRO A 145 -4.69 -8.19 -20.27
C PRO A 145 -3.50 -8.69 -19.45
N THR A 146 -3.75 -9.54 -18.45
CA THR A 146 -2.69 -10.08 -17.58
C THR A 146 -1.60 -10.79 -18.35
N GLU A 147 -1.97 -11.60 -19.35
CA GLU A 147 -0.99 -12.34 -20.16
C GLU A 147 -0.05 -11.39 -20.90
N LEU A 148 -0.58 -10.32 -21.49
CA LEU A 148 0.24 -9.32 -22.18
C LEU A 148 1.24 -8.66 -21.23
N GLN A 149 0.82 -8.30 -20.01
CA GLN A 149 1.71 -7.72 -19.02
C GLN A 149 2.83 -8.68 -18.61
N VAL A 150 2.51 -9.97 -18.46
CA VAL A 150 3.48 -11.02 -18.12
C VAL A 150 4.49 -11.24 -19.24
N GLU A 151 4.02 -11.35 -20.48
CA GLU A 151 4.86 -11.50 -21.67
C GLU A 151 5.80 -10.30 -21.84
N MET A 152 5.29 -9.08 -21.68
CA MET A 152 6.11 -7.86 -21.74
C MET A 152 7.18 -7.84 -20.65
N SER A 153 6.84 -8.20 -19.41
CA SER A 153 7.79 -8.25 -18.30
C SER A 153 8.87 -9.32 -18.51
N ARG A 154 8.50 -10.50 -19.01
CA ARG A 154 9.45 -11.56 -19.37
C ARG A 154 10.38 -11.11 -20.48
N GLY A 155 9.81 -10.59 -21.57
CA GLY A 155 10.56 -10.11 -22.73
C GLY A 155 11.54 -8.99 -22.37
N ALA A 156 11.11 -8.01 -21.59
CA ALA A 156 11.97 -6.93 -21.12
C ALA A 156 13.14 -7.43 -20.26
N SER A 157 12.89 -8.40 -19.36
CA SER A 157 13.95 -8.99 -18.54
C SER A 157 14.96 -9.77 -19.39
N MET A 158 14.51 -10.54 -20.39
CA MET A 158 15.43 -11.23 -21.31
C MET A 158 16.24 -10.23 -22.16
N ALA A 159 15.56 -9.23 -22.72
CA ALA A 159 16.16 -8.25 -23.61
C ALA A 159 17.23 -7.37 -22.93
N GLN A 160 17.16 -7.21 -21.60
CA GLN A 160 18.14 -6.44 -20.83
C GLN A 160 19.58 -6.96 -21.00
N GLY A 161 19.77 -8.28 -21.05
CA GLY A 161 21.07 -8.91 -21.23
C GLY A 161 21.62 -8.71 -22.64
N GLU A 162 20.78 -8.95 -23.65
CA GLU A 162 21.14 -8.76 -25.06
C GLU A 162 21.45 -7.29 -25.37
N TRP A 163 20.63 -6.36 -24.86
CA TRP A 163 20.89 -4.93 -24.99
C TRP A 163 22.24 -4.51 -24.41
N ALA A 164 22.61 -5.05 -23.25
CA ALA A 164 23.88 -4.72 -22.61
C ALA A 164 25.07 -5.21 -23.47
N ALA A 165 24.97 -6.41 -24.05
CA ALA A 165 25.97 -6.96 -24.97
C ALA A 165 26.04 -6.18 -26.30
N ALA A 166 24.88 -5.95 -26.93
CA ALA A 166 24.74 -5.17 -28.16
C ALA A 166 25.34 -3.77 -28.01
N ARG A 167 25.08 -3.10 -26.88
CA ARG A 167 25.65 -1.79 -26.57
C ARG A 167 27.16 -1.83 -26.38
N ALA A 168 27.70 -2.86 -25.73
CA ALA A 168 29.14 -3.01 -25.53
C ALA A 168 29.89 -3.21 -26.85
N GLU A 169 29.27 -3.91 -27.80
CA GLU A 169 29.85 -4.23 -29.12
C GLU A 169 29.45 -3.23 -30.22
N SER A 170 28.56 -2.28 -29.91
CA SER A 170 27.94 -1.37 -30.89
C SER A 170 27.26 -2.10 -32.06
N ASP A 171 26.71 -3.29 -31.80
CA ASP A 171 26.01 -4.10 -32.80
C ASP A 171 24.50 -3.96 -32.63
N PHE A 172 23.88 -3.16 -33.49
CA PHE A 172 22.44 -2.95 -33.47
C PHE A 172 21.65 -4.20 -33.88
N ASN A 173 22.20 -5.10 -34.70
CA ASN A 173 21.44 -6.26 -35.18
C ASN A 173 21.22 -7.32 -34.09
N ARG A 174 21.91 -7.21 -32.95
CA ARG A 174 21.76 -8.12 -31.81
C ARG A 174 20.57 -7.81 -30.90
N PHE A 175 19.90 -6.67 -31.09
CA PHE A 175 18.79 -6.20 -30.25
C PHE A 175 17.62 -5.72 -31.09
#